data_AF-A0A0D0A9J0-F1
#
_entry.id   AF-A0A0D0A9J0-F1
#
_cell.length_a   1.000
_cell.length_b   1.000
_cell.length_c   1.000
_cell.angle_alpha   90.00
_cell.angle_beta   90.00
_cell.angle_gamma   90.00
#
_symmetry.space_group_name_H-M   'P 1'
#
loop_
_entity.id
_entity.type
_entity.pdbx_description
1 polymer ?
#
loop_
_entity_poly.entity_id
_entity_poly.type
_entity_poly.pdbx_seq_one_letter_code
_entity_poly.pdbx_strand_id
1 'polypeptide(L)'
;MEDEIVSVIPIHHSDVLSPNVHVHQFPLLARPLQIPPSAATSGKRIRARIKPVARKLEIQVPADTRPEIWNQDKSKQFGAARLEDDREKNQGGSSTKQRDGEEPRLTEVRLQSEQIPQQGVYMLGVIHDDRLHLIPVSETHQFRPTLTYLDLTSRKSGRSKGGAGTDSDSDDYPPDPDEPVPMVVAPKKEKKPAEGKEVQMSARKLVEDRNNNIQGGMSAIRREMLLAMRAVEEEPWQAIEFCDSGTDESNQVFQSILSDNEERLECKTGITTLLKSIRGL
;
A
#
# COMPACT_ATOMS: atom_id res chain seq x y z
N MET A 1 -21.81 -47.19 13.21
CA MET A 1 -22.98 -46.31 13.38
C MET A 1 -22.74 -45.14 12.48
N GLU A 2 -23.59 -44.96 11.46
CA GLU A 2 -23.56 -43.77 10.61
C GLU A 2 -24.27 -42.65 11.36
N ASP A 3 -23.70 -41.44 11.31
CA ASP A 3 -24.27 -40.25 11.96
C ASP A 3 -25.62 -39.89 11.30
N GLU A 4 -26.61 -39.55 12.12
CA GLU A 4 -27.92 -39.10 11.65
C GLU A 4 -27.85 -37.67 11.12
N ILE A 5 -28.41 -37.44 9.93
CA ILE A 5 -28.49 -36.09 9.34
C ILE A 5 -29.50 -35.26 10.15
N VAL A 6 -28.99 -34.27 10.89
CA VAL A 6 -29.82 -33.38 11.73
C VAL A 6 -30.48 -32.26 10.92
N SER A 7 -29.79 -31.72 9.91
CA SER A 7 -30.28 -30.58 9.11
C SER A 7 -29.65 -30.52 7.72
N VAL A 8 -30.40 -30.04 6.72
CA VAL A 8 -29.93 -29.80 5.35
C VAL A 8 -30.02 -28.31 5.03
N ILE A 9 -28.87 -27.68 4.78
CA ILE A 9 -28.77 -26.25 4.46
C ILE A 9 -28.54 -26.09 2.95
N PRO A 10 -29.48 -25.46 2.19
CA PRO A 10 -29.27 -25.17 0.79
C PRO A 10 -28.16 -24.12 0.61
N ILE A 11 -27.30 -24.37 -0.37
CA ILE A 11 -26.19 -23.48 -0.74
C ILE A 11 -26.58 -22.72 -2.00
N HIS A 12 -26.61 -21.40 -1.91
CA HIS A 12 -26.80 -20.48 -3.02
C HIS A 12 -25.47 -19.86 -3.40
N HIS A 13 -25.28 -19.59 -4.69
CA HIS A 13 -24.12 -18.90 -5.21
C HIS A 13 -24.56 -17.55 -5.77
N SER A 14 -23.87 -16.48 -5.41
CA SER A 14 -24.19 -15.13 -5.86
C SER A 14 -22.95 -14.45 -6.44
N ASP A 15 -23.06 -13.96 -7.67
CA ASP A 15 -22.00 -13.21 -8.37
C ASP A 15 -22.30 -11.71 -8.47
N VAL A 16 -23.37 -11.23 -7.81
CA VAL A 16 -23.88 -9.84 -7.95
C VAL A 16 -22.81 -8.79 -7.65
N LEU A 17 -21.95 -9.06 -6.66
CA LEU A 17 -20.87 -8.15 -6.26
C LEU A 17 -19.51 -8.51 -6.85
N SER A 18 -19.40 -9.52 -7.71
CA SER A 18 -18.13 -9.88 -8.35
C SER A 18 -17.72 -8.81 -9.38
N PRO A 19 -16.46 -8.32 -9.40
CA PRO A 19 -15.29 -8.73 -8.61
C PRO A 19 -14.99 -7.81 -7.40
N ASN A 20 -15.98 -7.05 -6.91
CA ASN A 20 -15.79 -5.97 -5.94
C ASN A 20 -15.78 -6.44 -4.47
N VAL A 21 -15.76 -7.75 -4.21
CA VAL A 21 -15.72 -8.31 -2.86
C VAL A 21 -14.28 -8.57 -2.45
N HIS A 22 -13.78 -7.78 -1.51
CA HIS A 22 -12.43 -7.87 -0.99
C HIS A 22 -12.43 -8.19 0.51
N VAL A 23 -11.43 -8.96 0.96
CA VAL A 23 -11.19 -9.20 2.39
C VAL A 23 -10.07 -8.27 2.86
N HIS A 24 -10.38 -7.38 3.79
CA HIS A 24 -9.42 -6.42 4.36
C HIS A 24 -9.06 -6.83 5.79
N GLN A 25 -7.79 -7.14 6.03
CA GLN A 25 -7.27 -7.56 7.32
C GLN A 25 -6.46 -6.45 7.97
N PHE A 26 -6.62 -6.27 9.28
CA PHE A 26 -5.92 -5.26 10.08
C PHE A 26 -5.17 -5.90 11.26
N PRO A 27 -4.01 -6.54 11.04
CA PRO A 27 -3.35 -7.37 12.06
C PRO A 27 -2.92 -6.61 13.32
N LEU A 28 -2.68 -5.30 13.19
CA LEU A 28 -2.22 -4.44 14.28
C LEU A 28 -3.37 -3.70 14.99
N LEU A 29 -4.62 -3.88 14.54
CA LEU A 29 -5.78 -3.29 15.17
C LEU A 29 -6.48 -4.32 16.04
N ALA A 30 -6.55 -4.05 17.35
CA ALA A 30 -7.31 -4.85 18.30
C ALA A 30 -8.79 -4.43 18.38
N ARG A 31 -9.17 -3.33 17.72
CA ARG A 31 -10.52 -2.78 17.69
C ARG A 31 -10.96 -2.56 16.23
N PRO A 32 -12.27 -2.64 15.93
CA PRO A 32 -12.79 -2.25 14.63
C PRO A 32 -12.34 -0.85 14.23
N LEU A 33 -12.25 -0.63 12.92
CA LEU A 33 -11.86 0.66 12.37
C LEU A 33 -12.98 1.69 12.62
N GLN A 34 -12.86 2.46 13.70
CA GLN A 34 -13.86 3.46 14.07
C GLN A 34 -13.23 4.84 14.23
N ILE A 35 -14.03 5.86 13.96
CA ILE A 35 -13.63 7.26 14.18
C ILE A 35 -13.59 7.50 15.70
N PRO A 36 -12.48 8.00 16.27
CA PRO A 36 -12.45 8.36 17.68
C PRO A 36 -13.54 9.39 18.02
N PRO A 37 -14.20 9.31 19.20
CA PRO A 37 -15.30 10.21 19.55
C PRO A 37 -14.96 11.69 19.41
N SER A 38 -13.75 12.09 19.83
CA SER A 38 -13.25 13.47 19.71
C SER A 38 -13.16 13.96 18.26
N ALA A 39 -12.73 13.08 17.35
CA ALA A 39 -12.65 13.37 15.93
C ALA A 39 -14.05 13.40 15.28
N ALA A 40 -14.97 12.54 15.73
CA ALA A 40 -16.35 12.50 15.26
C ALA A 40 -17.10 13.79 15.60
N THR A 41 -16.96 14.32 16.83
CA THR A 41 -17.52 15.62 17.24
C THR A 41 -16.98 16.77 16.40
N SER A 42 -15.71 16.67 15.96
CA SER A 42 -15.07 17.66 15.09
C SER A 42 -15.47 17.51 13.61
N GLY A 43 -16.40 16.61 13.27
CA GLY A 43 -16.85 16.39 11.90
C GLY A 43 -15.87 15.61 11.02
N LYS A 44 -14.77 15.08 11.58
CA LYS A 44 -13.80 14.29 10.80
C LYS A 44 -14.39 12.92 10.45
N ARG A 45 -13.97 12.40 9.29
CA ARG A 45 -14.40 11.09 8.75
C ARG A 45 -13.19 10.30 8.29
N ILE A 46 -13.34 8.98 8.24
CA ILE A 46 -12.36 8.11 7.57
C ILE A 46 -12.41 8.42 6.08
N ARG A 47 -11.24 8.61 5.47
CA ARG A 47 -11.13 8.79 4.02
C ARG A 47 -10.45 7.56 3.44
N ALA A 48 -10.92 7.11 2.29
CA ALA A 48 -10.32 5.98 1.60
C ALA A 48 -10.03 6.34 0.15
N ARG A 49 -9.01 5.70 -0.42
CA ARG A 49 -8.65 5.85 -1.82
C ARG A 49 -8.06 4.56 -2.36
N ILE A 50 -8.23 4.35 -3.66
CA ILE A 50 -7.80 3.14 -4.35
C ILE A 50 -7.06 3.47 -5.65
N LYS A 51 -6.12 2.61 -6.00
CA LYS A 51 -5.51 2.45 -7.32
C LYS A 51 -5.97 1.10 -7.88
N PRO A 52 -7.03 1.06 -8.72
CA PRO A 52 -7.66 -0.19 -9.14
C PRO A 52 -6.73 -1.15 -9.89
N VAL A 53 -5.82 -0.63 -10.72
CA VAL A 53 -4.91 -1.46 -11.53
C VAL A 53 -3.78 -2.01 -10.68
N ALA A 54 -3.17 -1.17 -9.84
CA ALA A 54 -2.13 -1.56 -8.91
C ALA A 54 -2.66 -2.33 -7.68
N ARG A 55 -3.98 -2.42 -7.50
CA ARG A 55 -4.65 -3.02 -6.33
C ARG A 55 -4.12 -2.47 -5.00
N LYS A 56 -3.87 -1.17 -4.97
CA LYS A 56 -3.43 -0.47 -3.76
C LYS A 56 -4.55 0.34 -3.18
N LEU A 57 -4.84 0.10 -1.91
CA LEU A 57 -5.81 0.83 -1.13
C LEU A 57 -5.07 1.59 -0.04
N GLU A 58 -5.61 2.76 0.28
CA GLU A 58 -5.15 3.55 1.40
C GLU A 58 -6.34 4.07 2.18
N ILE A 59 -6.26 3.95 3.50
CA ILE A 59 -7.28 4.41 4.43
C ILE A 59 -6.64 5.41 5.39
N GLN A 60 -7.24 6.58 5.52
CA GLN A 60 -6.83 7.67 6.41
C GLN A 60 -7.81 7.73 7.57
N VAL A 61 -7.34 7.34 8.75
CA VAL A 61 -8.14 7.27 9.97
C VAL A 61 -7.82 8.50 10.84
N PRO A 62 -8.81 9.33 11.21
CA PRO A 62 -8.58 10.44 12.13
C PRO A 62 -7.99 9.98 13.46
N ALA A 63 -6.98 10.70 13.94
CA ALA A 63 -6.40 10.47 15.26
C ALA A 63 -7.21 11.17 16.35
N ASP A 64 -7.15 10.63 17.56
CA ASP A 64 -7.71 11.28 18.75
C ASP A 64 -6.76 12.40 19.20
N THR A 65 -7.18 13.65 19.02
CA THR A 65 -6.34 14.84 19.29
C THR A 65 -6.53 15.43 20.68
N ARG A 66 -7.10 14.65 21.62
CA ARG A 66 -7.27 15.04 23.02
C ARG A 66 -5.92 15.27 23.71
N PRO A 67 -5.76 16.37 24.47
CA PRO A 67 -4.45 16.77 25.02
C PRO A 67 -3.85 15.74 26.00
N GLU A 68 -4.65 14.86 26.59
CA GLU A 68 -4.19 13.82 27.52
C GLU A 68 -3.39 12.71 26.83
N ILE A 69 -3.62 12.49 25.53
CA ILE A 69 -3.02 11.40 24.77
C ILE A 69 -2.31 11.87 23.49
N TRP A 70 -2.48 13.13 23.12
CA TRP A 70 -1.96 13.70 21.88
C TRP A 70 -0.94 14.82 22.15
N ASN A 71 0.30 14.61 21.73
CA ASN A 71 1.35 15.61 21.83
C ASN A 71 1.25 16.61 20.66
N GLN A 72 0.89 17.85 20.97
CA GLN A 72 0.70 18.92 19.99
C GLN A 72 2.00 19.31 19.27
N ASP A 73 3.13 19.35 19.96
CA ASP A 73 4.42 19.73 19.36
C ASP A 73 4.89 18.68 18.35
N LYS A 74 4.78 17.39 18.72
CA LYS A 74 5.08 16.27 17.82
C LYS A 74 4.12 16.24 16.63
N SER A 75 2.85 16.58 16.84
CA SER A 75 1.87 16.67 15.77
C SER A 75 2.26 17.72 14.73
N LYS A 76 2.74 18.90 15.13
CA LYS A 76 3.26 19.92 14.20
C LYS A 76 4.50 19.44 13.46
N GLN A 77 5.47 18.84 14.18
CA GLN A 77 6.71 18.32 13.60
C GLN A 77 6.42 17.28 12.51
N PHE A 78 5.59 16.28 12.83
CA PHE A 78 5.27 15.20 11.90
C PHE A 78 4.25 15.62 10.84
N GLY A 79 3.40 16.61 11.12
CA GLY A 79 2.50 17.20 10.14
C GLY A 79 3.25 17.87 9.00
N ALA A 80 4.27 18.67 9.32
CA ALA A 80 5.15 19.27 8.31
C ALA A 80 5.90 18.21 7.48
N ALA A 81 6.39 17.14 8.12
CA ALA A 81 7.03 16.04 7.42
C ALA A 81 6.07 15.27 6.51
N ARG A 82 4.81 15.05 6.93
CA ARG A 82 3.78 14.42 6.11
C ARG A 82 3.46 15.25 4.86
N LEU A 83 3.34 16.57 5.01
CA LEU A 83 3.06 17.47 3.89
C LEU A 83 4.17 17.39 2.83
N GLU A 84 5.43 17.34 3.28
CA GLU A 84 6.58 17.18 2.38
C GLU A 84 6.59 15.80 1.69
N ASP A 85 6.27 14.71 2.40
CA ASP A 85 6.16 13.35 1.83
C ASP A 85 5.09 13.28 0.75
N ASP A 86 3.93 13.91 1.01
CA ASP A 86 2.84 13.97 0.05
C ASP A 86 3.19 14.83 -1.17
N ARG A 87 4.03 15.86 -0.99
CA ARG A 87 4.57 16.66 -2.10
C ARG A 87 5.56 15.87 -2.94
N GLU A 88 6.54 15.20 -2.32
CA GLU A 88 7.54 14.38 -3.03
C GLU A 88 6.89 13.24 -3.83
N LYS A 89 5.80 12.65 -3.31
CA LYS A 89 5.09 11.52 -3.95
C LYS A 89 3.91 11.94 -4.81
N ASN A 90 3.68 13.24 -5.00
CA ASN A 90 2.52 13.78 -5.71
C ASN A 90 1.17 13.22 -5.21
N GLN A 91 1.06 13.00 -3.90
CA GLN A 91 -0.12 12.44 -3.22
C GLN A 91 -1.02 13.52 -2.59
N GLY A 92 -0.67 14.80 -2.74
CA GLY A 92 -1.28 15.96 -2.09
C GLY A 92 -2.70 16.34 -2.53
N GLY A 93 -3.45 15.43 -3.17
CA GLY A 93 -4.76 15.72 -3.75
C GLY A 93 -5.95 15.67 -2.78
N SER A 94 -5.81 15.11 -1.57
CA SER A 94 -6.95 14.83 -0.68
C SER A 94 -6.84 15.36 0.75
N SER A 95 -5.70 15.93 1.15
CA SER A 95 -5.66 16.70 2.39
C SER A 95 -6.40 18.00 2.13
N THR A 96 -7.55 18.17 2.81
CA THR A 96 -8.27 19.43 2.96
C THR A 96 -7.34 20.60 2.70
N LYS A 97 -7.60 21.38 1.63
CA LYS A 97 -6.86 22.62 1.32
C LYS A 97 -6.49 23.26 2.64
N GLN A 98 -5.21 23.20 3.00
CA GLN A 98 -4.72 23.83 4.21
C GLN A 98 -5.25 25.25 4.13
N ARG A 99 -6.11 25.65 5.08
CA ARG A 99 -6.58 27.03 5.11
C ARG A 99 -5.31 27.87 5.24
N ASP A 100 -5.16 28.81 4.31
CA ASP A 100 -3.97 29.65 4.22
C ASP A 100 -3.65 30.21 5.60
N GLY A 101 -2.49 29.84 6.16
CA GLY A 101 -2.05 30.23 7.51
C GLY A 101 -2.18 29.20 8.63
N GLU A 102 -2.77 28.01 8.43
CA GLU A 102 -2.81 26.97 9.46
C GLU A 102 -1.55 26.08 9.43
N GLU A 103 -0.84 25.98 10.57
CA GLU A 103 0.35 25.12 10.68
C GLU A 103 0.00 23.63 10.40
N PRO A 104 0.80 22.92 9.59
CA PRO A 104 0.52 21.53 9.25
C PRO A 104 0.63 20.64 10.48
N ARG A 105 -0.47 19.97 10.85
CA ARG A 105 -0.54 19.05 11.98
C ARG A 105 -0.86 17.65 11.51
N LEU A 106 -0.14 16.65 12.03
CA LEU A 106 -0.52 15.27 11.87
C LEU A 106 -1.83 15.06 12.65
N THR A 107 -2.91 14.74 11.97
CA THR A 107 -4.24 14.56 12.59
C THR A 107 -4.90 13.24 12.21
N GLU A 108 -4.17 12.39 11.50
CA GLU A 108 -4.65 11.11 10.97
C GLU A 108 -3.51 10.11 10.79
N VAL A 109 -3.87 8.84 10.84
CA VAL A 109 -3.01 7.70 10.58
C VAL A 109 -3.36 7.14 9.21
N ARG A 110 -2.35 6.95 8.36
CA ARG A 110 -2.50 6.38 7.02
C ARG A 110 -2.19 4.90 7.05
N LEU A 111 -3.16 4.07 6.72
CA LEU A 111 -3.03 2.64 6.53
C LEU A 111 -2.91 2.35 5.03
N GLN A 112 -1.90 1.58 4.62
CA GLN A 112 -1.73 1.16 3.23
C GLN A 112 -1.93 -0.35 3.12
N SER A 113 -2.57 -0.79 2.04
CA SER A 113 -2.74 -2.21 1.75
C SER A 113 -1.52 -2.84 1.12
N GLU A 114 -1.33 -4.11 1.43
CA GLU A 114 -0.50 -5.07 0.73
C GLU A 114 -1.38 -6.23 0.28
N GLN A 115 -1.34 -6.57 -1.00
CA GLN A 115 -2.12 -7.69 -1.53
C GLN A 115 -1.52 -9.02 -1.07
N ILE A 116 -2.36 -9.89 -0.50
CA ILE A 116 -1.97 -11.26 -0.15
C ILE A 116 -2.31 -12.17 -1.34
N PRO A 117 -1.32 -12.87 -1.94
CA PRO A 117 -1.58 -13.86 -2.97
C PRO A 117 -2.47 -14.99 -2.43
N GLN A 118 -3.57 -15.27 -3.11
CA GLN A 118 -4.47 -16.36 -2.76
C GLN A 118 -3.99 -17.67 -3.41
N GLN A 119 -3.86 -18.75 -2.63
CA GLN A 119 -3.47 -20.08 -3.15
C GLN A 119 -4.67 -20.92 -3.62
N GLY A 120 -5.88 -20.34 -3.64
CA GLY A 120 -7.12 -21.00 -4.03
C GLY A 120 -8.27 -20.01 -4.15
N VAL A 121 -9.49 -20.54 -4.30
CA VAL A 121 -10.72 -19.72 -4.37
C VAL A 121 -11.22 -19.48 -2.95
N TYR A 122 -11.30 -18.21 -2.55
CA TYR A 122 -11.91 -17.81 -1.29
C TYR A 122 -13.35 -17.38 -1.54
N MET A 123 -14.26 -17.84 -0.69
CA MET A 123 -15.68 -17.51 -0.75
C MET A 123 -16.09 -16.91 0.59
N LEU A 124 -16.86 -15.83 0.55
CA LEU A 124 -17.60 -15.32 1.70
C LEU A 124 -18.90 -16.10 1.83
N GLY A 125 -19.11 -16.74 2.97
CA GLY A 125 -20.35 -17.46 3.30
C GLY A 125 -21.21 -16.66 4.26
N VAL A 126 -22.44 -16.32 3.88
CA VAL A 126 -23.43 -15.66 4.72
C VAL A 126 -24.58 -16.63 4.97
N ILE A 127 -24.88 -16.92 6.24
CA ILE A 127 -26.03 -17.74 6.63
C ILE A 127 -27.20 -16.79 6.93
N HIS A 128 -28.30 -16.96 6.21
CA HIS A 128 -29.53 -16.18 6.36
C HIS A 128 -30.75 -17.08 6.09
N ASP A 129 -31.76 -17.05 6.95
CA ASP A 129 -32.99 -17.86 6.84
C ASP A 129 -32.76 -19.35 6.52
N ASP A 130 -31.83 -19.99 7.25
CA ASP A 130 -31.42 -21.40 7.03
C ASP A 130 -30.83 -21.69 5.64
N ARG A 131 -30.38 -20.66 4.90
CA ARG A 131 -29.70 -20.78 3.61
C ARG A 131 -28.27 -20.25 3.73
N LEU A 132 -27.32 -20.88 3.02
CA LEU A 132 -25.94 -20.42 2.93
C LEU A 132 -25.72 -19.74 1.57
N HIS A 133 -25.44 -18.44 1.56
CA HIS A 133 -25.07 -17.70 0.36
C HIS A 133 -23.54 -17.62 0.25
N LEU A 134 -22.98 -18.13 -0.85
CA LEU A 134 -21.57 -18.08 -1.16
C LEU A 134 -21.28 -17.01 -2.22
N ILE A 135 -20.30 -16.14 -1.94
CA ILE A 135 -19.86 -15.09 -2.86
C ILE A 135 -18.34 -15.18 -3.06
N PRO A 136 -17.83 -15.13 -4.30
CA PRO A 136 -16.40 -15.17 -4.55
C PRO A 136 -15.69 -13.90 -4.06
N VAL A 137 -14.65 -14.10 -3.24
CA VAL A 137 -13.73 -13.04 -2.84
C VAL A 137 -12.67 -12.88 -3.91
N SER A 138 -12.60 -11.69 -4.50
CA SER A 138 -11.69 -11.40 -5.61
C SER A 138 -10.29 -11.06 -5.13
N GLU A 139 -10.17 -10.34 -4.02
CA GLU A 139 -8.88 -9.85 -3.52
C GLU A 139 -8.79 -9.93 -1.99
N THR A 140 -7.59 -10.16 -1.47
CA THR A 140 -7.31 -10.14 -0.03
C THR A 140 -6.17 -9.17 0.24
N HIS A 141 -6.39 -8.25 1.17
CA HIS A 141 -5.48 -7.17 1.48
C HIS A 141 -5.18 -7.13 2.97
N GLN A 142 -3.92 -6.87 3.30
CA GLN A 142 -3.48 -6.60 4.66
C GLN A 142 -3.12 -5.13 4.79
N PHE A 143 -3.73 -4.44 5.75
CA PHE A 143 -3.46 -3.03 6.01
C PHE A 143 -2.44 -2.84 7.14
N ARG A 144 -1.45 -2.00 6.89
CA ARG A 144 -0.43 -1.62 7.87
C ARG A 144 -0.29 -0.09 7.96
N PRO A 145 -0.06 0.47 9.15
CA PRO A 145 0.26 1.89 9.30
C PRO A 145 1.53 2.25 8.54
N THR A 146 1.45 3.33 7.77
CA THR A 146 2.58 3.90 7.04
C THR A 146 3.15 5.08 7.80
N LEU A 147 4.45 5.02 8.07
CA LEU A 147 5.20 6.03 8.81
C LEU A 147 6.21 6.75 7.92
N THR A 148 5.91 6.90 6.62
CA THR A 148 6.81 7.48 5.60
C THR A 148 7.32 8.87 5.95
N TYR A 149 6.53 9.66 6.70
CA TYR A 149 6.94 10.97 7.21
C TYR A 149 8.13 10.90 8.19
N LEU A 150 8.36 9.76 8.85
CA LEU A 150 9.54 9.54 9.70
C LEU A 150 10.81 9.41 8.87
N ASP A 151 10.74 8.82 7.69
CA ASP A 151 11.88 8.69 6.78
C ASP A 151 12.38 10.05 6.31
N LEU A 152 11.47 11.02 6.10
CA LEU A 152 11.87 12.40 5.80
C LEU A 152 12.50 13.10 7.00
N THR A 153 11.97 12.85 8.19
CA THR A 153 12.51 13.44 9.43
C THR A 153 13.93 12.94 9.69
N SER A 154 14.20 11.65 9.44
CA SER A 154 15.53 11.06 9.58
C SER A 154 16.51 11.56 8.51
N ARG A 155 16.08 11.67 7.24
CA ARG A 155 16.90 12.26 6.15
C ARG A 155 17.31 13.70 6.46
N LYS A 156 16.40 14.51 7.01
CA LYS A 156 16.69 15.90 7.39
C LYS A 156 17.69 15.97 8.55
N SER A 157 17.56 15.09 9.54
CA SER A 157 18.50 15.01 10.65
C SER A 157 19.90 14.56 10.20
N GLY A 158 20.01 13.53 9.34
CA GLY A 158 21.29 13.08 8.80
C GLY A 158 22.00 14.14 7.95
N ARG A 159 21.26 14.87 7.10
CA ARG A 159 21.80 15.97 6.30
C ARG A 159 22.26 17.16 7.15
N SER A 160 21.59 17.45 8.27
CA SER A 160 22.03 18.50 9.21
C SER A 160 23.34 18.18 9.93
N LYS A 161 23.67 16.88 10.06
CA LYS A 161 24.93 16.42 10.69
C LYS A 161 26.09 16.27 9.68
N GLY A 162 25.79 16.12 8.39
CA GLY A 162 26.78 16.03 7.30
C GLY A 162 27.00 17.33 6.51
N GLY A 163 26.41 18.45 6.95
CA GLY A 163 26.49 19.76 6.26
C GLY A 163 27.42 20.79 6.91
N ALA A 164 28.08 20.45 8.01
CA ALA A 164 29.15 21.24 8.59
C ALA A 164 30.44 20.42 8.45
N GLY A 165 31.40 20.93 7.67
CA GLY A 165 32.64 20.23 7.36
C GLY A 165 33.31 19.66 8.61
N THR A 166 33.66 18.38 8.55
CA THR A 166 34.68 17.81 9.42
C THR A 166 35.43 16.82 8.56
N ASP A 167 36.61 17.24 8.09
CA ASP A 167 37.74 16.33 7.89
C ASP A 167 37.87 15.52 9.18
N SER A 168 37.34 14.31 9.16
CA SER A 168 37.57 13.32 10.20
C SER A 168 37.65 11.97 9.50
N ASP A 169 38.71 11.80 8.72
CA ASP A 169 39.32 10.49 8.47
C ASP A 169 39.70 9.92 9.83
N SER A 170 38.75 9.20 10.42
CA SER A 170 39.02 8.25 11.49
C SER A 170 38.44 6.92 11.02
N ASP A 171 39.10 6.37 10.01
CA ASP A 171 39.02 4.96 9.66
C ASP A 171 39.55 4.13 10.85
N ASP A 172 38.70 3.90 11.84
CA ASP A 172 38.93 2.89 12.87
C ASP A 172 38.22 1.60 12.44
N TYR A 173 38.71 1.03 11.34
CA TYR A 173 38.54 -0.39 11.05
C TYR A 173 39.86 -1.08 11.40
N PRO A 174 39.87 -2.14 12.23
CA PRO A 174 41.07 -2.87 12.51
C PRO A 174 41.65 -3.42 11.19
N PRO A 175 42.97 -3.22 10.94
CA PRO A 175 43.58 -3.55 9.66
C PRO A 175 43.57 -5.06 9.43
N ASP A 176 42.98 -5.49 8.32
CA ASP A 176 43.03 -6.85 7.81
C ASP A 176 44.48 -7.13 7.32
N PRO A 177 45.21 -8.13 7.84
CA PRO A 177 46.65 -8.29 7.65
C PRO A 177 47.12 -8.71 6.25
N ASP A 178 46.27 -8.70 5.22
CA ASP A 178 46.57 -9.31 3.91
C ASP A 178 46.39 -8.39 2.68
N GLU A 179 46.20 -7.08 2.82
CA GLU A 179 46.11 -6.19 1.65
C GLU A 179 47.46 -5.54 1.25
N PRO A 180 48.00 -5.81 0.03
CA PRO A 180 49.25 -5.22 -0.43
C PRO A 180 49.06 -3.74 -0.85
N VAL A 181 49.87 -2.88 -0.25
CA VAL A 181 49.98 -1.42 -0.50
C VAL A 181 50.06 -1.04 -1.98
N PRO A 182 49.13 -0.23 -2.51
CA PRO A 182 49.30 0.45 -3.78
C PRO A 182 50.13 1.73 -3.63
N MET A 183 51.15 1.84 -4.47
CA MET A 183 52.09 2.96 -4.54
C MET A 183 51.43 4.32 -4.86
N VAL A 184 51.90 5.32 -4.12
CA VAL A 184 51.82 6.77 -4.35
C VAL A 184 51.68 7.23 -5.81
N VAL A 185 50.69 8.09 -6.08
CA VAL A 185 50.64 8.94 -7.29
C VAL A 185 50.30 10.39 -6.94
N ALA A 186 51.09 11.29 -7.50
CA ALA A 186 51.24 12.72 -7.21
C ALA A 186 49.99 13.61 -7.51
N PRO A 187 49.94 14.85 -7.01
CA PRO A 187 48.71 15.64 -6.91
C PRO A 187 48.35 16.32 -8.24
N LYS A 188 47.05 16.33 -8.60
CA LYS A 188 46.52 17.12 -9.73
C LYS A 188 45.53 18.19 -9.27
N LYS A 189 46.00 19.42 -9.50
CA LYS A 189 45.34 20.74 -9.60
C LYS A 189 43.81 20.81 -9.59
N GLU A 190 43.36 21.77 -8.79
CA GLU A 190 42.04 22.40 -8.73
C GLU A 190 41.48 22.81 -10.11
N LYS A 191 40.18 22.59 -10.30
CA LYS A 191 39.35 23.32 -11.27
C LYS A 191 38.06 23.80 -10.59
N LYS A 192 37.76 25.09 -10.84
CA LYS A 192 36.60 25.87 -10.37
C LYS A 192 35.25 25.34 -10.89
N PRO A 193 34.13 25.69 -10.22
CA PRO A 193 32.81 25.14 -10.51
C PRO A 193 32.19 25.80 -11.75
N ALA A 194 31.53 25.00 -12.59
CA ALA A 194 30.67 25.49 -13.65
C ALA A 194 29.23 25.03 -13.36
N GLU A 195 28.37 25.99 -13.02
CA GLU A 195 26.92 25.88 -13.14
C GLU A 195 26.57 25.55 -14.60
N GLY A 196 25.85 24.45 -14.80
CA GLY A 196 25.36 24.03 -16.09
C GLY A 196 24.24 23.02 -15.90
N LYS A 197 23.03 23.47 -16.20
CA LYS A 197 21.75 22.74 -16.10
C LYS A 197 21.78 21.49 -16.98
N GLU A 198 22.09 20.31 -16.44
CA GLU A 198 22.03 19.06 -17.18
C GLU A 198 20.58 18.56 -17.28
N VAL A 199 19.94 18.84 -18.41
CA VAL A 199 18.74 18.14 -18.85
C VAL A 199 19.19 16.87 -19.57
N GLN A 200 19.14 15.72 -18.90
CA GLN A 200 19.38 14.43 -19.55
C GLN A 200 18.14 14.00 -20.34
N MET A 201 18.04 14.40 -21.62
CA MET A 201 17.13 13.77 -22.58
C MET A 201 17.83 12.57 -23.21
N SER A 202 17.41 11.36 -22.83
CA SER A 202 17.82 10.12 -23.49
C SER A 202 16.71 9.65 -24.42
N ALA A 203 16.64 10.17 -25.65
CA ALA A 203 15.81 9.60 -26.71
C ALA A 203 16.55 8.41 -27.32
N ARG A 204 16.11 7.17 -27.06
CA ARG A 204 16.65 5.98 -27.72
C ARG A 204 15.94 5.76 -29.06
N LYS A 205 16.69 5.99 -30.15
CA LYS A 205 16.37 5.55 -31.51
C LYS A 205 16.67 4.05 -31.60
N LEU A 206 15.73 3.28 -32.14
CA LEU A 206 15.86 1.85 -32.42
C LEU A 206 16.69 1.68 -33.70
N VAL A 207 17.94 1.21 -33.59
CA VAL A 207 18.67 0.56 -34.69
C VAL A 207 19.57 -0.54 -34.11
N GLU A 208 19.51 -1.69 -34.79
CA GLU A 208 20.18 -2.97 -34.53
C GLU A 208 21.71 -2.92 -34.39
N ASP A 209 22.19 -3.94 -33.67
CA ASP A 209 23.51 -4.54 -33.71
C ASP A 209 24.75 -3.65 -33.60
N ARG A 210 25.23 -3.50 -32.37
CA ARG A 210 26.61 -3.88 -32.01
C ARG A 210 26.81 -3.84 -30.50
N ASN A 211 27.35 -4.95 -30.02
CA ASN A 211 27.93 -5.18 -28.71
C ASN A 211 28.72 -3.95 -28.21
N ASN A 212 28.11 -3.12 -27.36
CA ASN A 212 28.82 -2.11 -26.60
C ASN A 212 28.25 -1.99 -25.19
N ASN A 213 29.05 -2.52 -24.28
CA ASN A 213 28.88 -2.60 -22.85
C ASN A 213 28.97 -1.19 -22.22
N ILE A 214 27.94 -0.37 -22.37
CA ILE A 214 27.87 0.96 -21.79
C ILE A 214 26.50 1.17 -21.13
N GLN A 215 26.56 1.29 -19.79
CA GLN A 215 25.59 1.96 -18.90
C GLN A 215 24.48 1.11 -18.25
N GLY A 216 24.85 0.46 -17.13
CA GLY A 216 23.94 0.18 -16.01
C GLY A 216 23.50 -1.28 -15.87
N GLY A 217 24.32 -2.10 -15.22
CA GLY A 217 24.12 -3.53 -14.95
C GLY A 217 22.97 -3.85 -13.98
N MET A 218 21.74 -3.55 -14.38
CA MET A 218 20.53 -3.99 -13.68
C MET A 218 20.01 -5.24 -14.38
N SER A 219 19.84 -6.35 -13.65
CA SER A 219 19.23 -7.57 -14.20
C SER A 219 17.88 -7.26 -14.85
N ALA A 220 17.47 -8.05 -15.84
CA ALA A 220 16.17 -7.87 -16.51
C ALA A 220 15.02 -7.81 -15.49
N ILE A 221 15.07 -8.65 -14.45
CA ILE A 221 14.14 -8.69 -13.32
C ILE A 221 14.12 -7.35 -12.58
N ARG A 222 15.29 -6.76 -12.29
CA ARG A 222 15.35 -5.47 -11.58
C ARG A 222 14.82 -4.32 -12.43
N ARG A 223 14.99 -4.36 -13.76
CA ARG A 223 14.39 -3.37 -14.67
C ARG A 223 12.88 -3.48 -14.70
N GLU A 224 12.36 -4.70 -14.83
CA GLU A 224 10.92 -4.98 -14.81
C GLU A 224 10.28 -4.54 -13.49
N MET A 225 10.91 -4.89 -12.35
CA MET A 225 10.48 -4.46 -11.03
C MET A 225 10.40 -2.93 -10.90
N LEU A 226 11.42 -2.20 -11.38
CA LEU A 226 11.41 -0.73 -11.34
C LEU A 226 10.35 -0.12 -12.25
N LEU A 227 10.08 -0.72 -13.41
CA LEU A 227 8.99 -0.29 -14.29
C LEU A 227 7.63 -0.52 -13.64
N ALA A 228 7.42 -1.68 -13.00
CA ALA A 228 6.21 -1.97 -12.25
C ALA A 228 6.01 -0.99 -11.08
N MET A 229 7.08 -0.65 -10.35
CA MET A 229 7.02 0.38 -9.30
C MET A 229 6.58 1.74 -9.84
N ARG A 230 7.16 2.19 -10.96
CA ARG A 230 6.77 3.47 -11.57
C ARG A 230 5.32 3.46 -12.05
N ALA A 231 4.89 2.39 -12.73
CA ALA A 231 3.51 2.27 -13.18
C ALA A 231 2.52 2.36 -12.01
N VAL A 232 2.85 1.72 -10.88
CA VAL A 232 2.07 1.79 -9.64
C VAL A 232 2.09 3.20 -9.04
N GLU A 233 3.18 3.94 -9.13
CA GLU A 233 3.28 5.32 -8.64
C GLU A 233 2.48 6.30 -9.51
N GLU A 234 2.58 6.15 -10.83
CA GLU A 234 1.93 7.00 -11.84
C GLU A 234 0.41 6.82 -11.88
N GLU A 235 -0.12 5.66 -11.51
CA GLU A 235 -1.56 5.43 -11.48
C GLU A 235 -2.25 6.43 -10.51
N PRO A 236 -3.28 7.18 -10.96
CA PRO A 236 -3.94 8.15 -10.12
C PRO A 236 -4.76 7.50 -9.01
N TRP A 237 -4.78 8.13 -7.84
CA TRP A 237 -5.66 7.73 -6.75
C TRP A 237 -7.11 8.11 -7.06
N GLN A 238 -8.02 7.17 -6.86
CA GLN A 238 -9.46 7.39 -6.91
C GLN A 238 -10.00 7.43 -5.48
N ALA A 239 -10.70 8.52 -5.13
CA ALA A 239 -11.33 8.64 -3.82
C ALA A 239 -12.55 7.73 -3.75
N ILE A 240 -12.70 7.02 -2.64
CA ILE A 240 -13.88 6.19 -2.35
C ILE A 240 -14.44 6.58 -0.99
N GLU A 241 -15.75 6.50 -0.86
CA GLU A 241 -16.42 6.77 0.40
C GLU A 241 -16.29 5.59 1.35
N PHE A 242 -16.04 5.89 2.63
CA PHE A 242 -16.00 4.89 3.68
C PHE A 242 -17.36 4.83 4.37
N CYS A 243 -18.09 3.74 4.14
CA CYS A 243 -19.34 3.43 4.83
C CYS A 243 -19.06 2.42 5.95
N ASP A 244 -19.42 2.78 7.18
CA ASP A 244 -19.32 1.88 8.34
C ASP A 244 -20.48 0.87 8.34
N SER A 245 -20.42 -0.14 9.21
CA SER A 245 -21.46 -1.19 9.30
C SER A 245 -22.85 -0.66 9.68
N GLY A 246 -22.93 0.56 10.21
CA GLY A 246 -24.18 1.19 10.63
C GLY A 246 -24.85 2.07 9.58
N THR A 247 -24.27 2.24 8.38
CA THR A 247 -24.87 3.11 7.36
C THR A 247 -25.88 2.37 6.50
N ASP A 248 -26.89 3.10 6.01
CA ASP A 248 -27.97 2.52 5.20
C ASP A 248 -27.45 1.96 3.88
N GLU A 249 -26.41 2.58 3.30
CA GLU A 249 -25.76 2.11 2.08
C GLU A 249 -25.12 0.74 2.29
N SER A 250 -24.47 0.52 3.44
CA SER A 250 -23.88 -0.78 3.76
C SER A 250 -24.95 -1.86 3.89
N ASN A 251 -26.11 -1.53 4.48
CA ASN A 251 -27.24 -2.44 4.60
C ASN A 251 -27.85 -2.76 3.23
N GLN A 252 -28.03 -1.77 2.36
CA GLN A 252 -28.56 -1.99 1.01
C GLN A 252 -27.66 -2.92 0.19
N VAL A 253 -26.34 -2.70 0.24
CA VAL A 253 -25.38 -3.57 -0.45
C VAL A 253 -25.40 -4.98 0.16
N PHE A 254 -25.47 -5.10 1.49
CA PHE A 254 -25.59 -6.40 2.15
C PHE A 254 -26.85 -7.16 1.74
N GLN A 255 -28.00 -6.48 1.62
CA GLN A 255 -29.23 -7.13 1.16
C GLN A 255 -29.13 -7.56 -0.30
N SER A 256 -28.44 -6.80 -1.16
CA SER A 256 -28.24 -7.17 -2.57
C SER A 256 -27.40 -8.45 -2.78
N ILE A 257 -26.68 -8.89 -1.75
CA ILE A 257 -25.92 -10.15 -1.76
C ILE A 257 -26.83 -11.37 -1.69
N LEU A 258 -27.96 -11.24 -0.99
CA LEU A 258 -28.91 -12.32 -0.79
C LEU A 258 -29.58 -12.60 -2.15
N SER A 259 -29.40 -13.82 -2.65
CA SER A 259 -30.01 -14.25 -3.90
C SER A 259 -31.43 -14.74 -3.61
N ASP A 260 -32.43 -14.07 -4.18
CA ASP A 260 -33.81 -14.52 -4.18
C ASP A 260 -34.09 -15.58 -5.25
N ASN A 261 -33.15 -15.78 -6.20
CA ASN A 261 -33.30 -16.75 -7.27
C ASN A 261 -32.90 -18.16 -6.81
N GLU A 262 -33.79 -19.13 -7.00
CA GLU A 262 -33.65 -20.54 -6.62
C GLU A 262 -33.27 -21.45 -7.82
N GLU A 263 -32.72 -20.88 -8.90
CA GLU A 263 -32.24 -21.67 -10.03
C GLU A 263 -31.18 -22.69 -9.58
N ARG A 264 -31.45 -23.97 -9.81
CA ARG A 264 -30.55 -25.06 -9.40
C ARG A 264 -29.36 -25.12 -10.34
N LEU A 265 -28.17 -24.83 -9.80
CA LEU A 265 -26.92 -24.99 -10.53
C LEU A 265 -26.57 -26.47 -10.68
N GLU A 266 -26.38 -26.91 -11.92
CA GLU A 266 -25.95 -28.27 -12.22
C GLU A 266 -24.43 -28.32 -12.47
N CYS A 267 -23.73 -29.18 -11.73
CA CYS A 267 -22.34 -29.47 -12.02
C CYS A 267 -22.24 -30.34 -13.27
N LYS A 268 -21.85 -29.74 -14.41
CA LYS A 268 -21.68 -30.45 -15.69
C LYS A 268 -20.41 -31.30 -15.77
N THR A 269 -19.57 -31.30 -14.72
CA THR A 269 -18.30 -32.05 -14.70
C THR A 269 -18.40 -33.28 -13.83
N GLY A 270 -17.99 -34.42 -14.37
CA GLY A 270 -17.88 -35.68 -13.62
C GLY A 270 -16.64 -35.71 -12.73
N ILE A 271 -16.68 -36.56 -11.69
CA ILE A 271 -15.60 -36.70 -10.69
C ILE A 271 -14.24 -37.04 -11.32
N THR A 272 -14.22 -37.82 -12.40
CA THR A 272 -12.99 -38.19 -13.12
C THR A 272 -12.37 -37.01 -13.85
N THR A 273 -13.19 -36.08 -14.35
CA THR A 273 -12.72 -34.83 -14.98
C THR A 273 -12.19 -33.88 -13.92
N LEU A 274 -12.85 -33.79 -12.76
CA LEU A 274 -12.39 -33.00 -11.62
C LEU A 274 -11.02 -33.49 -11.12
N LEU A 275 -10.84 -34.79 -10.92
CA LEU A 275 -9.56 -35.34 -10.45
C LEU A 275 -8.42 -35.05 -11.45
N LYS A 276 -8.69 -35.10 -12.75
CA LYS A 276 -7.71 -34.76 -13.80
C LYS A 276 -7.40 -33.28 -13.90
N SER A 277 -8.28 -32.39 -13.44
CA SER A 277 -8.07 -30.94 -13.52
C SER A 277 -7.25 -30.38 -12.36
N ILE A 278 -7.09 -31.15 -11.27
CA ILE A 278 -6.26 -30.77 -10.13
C ILE A 278 -4.78 -30.94 -10.52
N ARG A 279 -4.07 -29.82 -10.69
CA ARG A 279 -2.63 -29.84 -11.00
C ARG A 279 -1.85 -30.37 -9.80
N GLY A 280 -1.09 -31.46 -9.98
CA GLY A 280 -0.21 -32.04 -8.96
C GLY A 280 -0.71 -33.32 -8.31
N LEU A 281 -1.82 -33.89 -8.81
CA LEU A 281 -2.29 -35.25 -8.55
C LEU A 281 -1.96 -36.18 -9.74
#